data_AF-A0A838Q3E6-F1
#
_entry.id   AF-A0A838Q3E6-F1
#
_cell.length_a   1.000
_cell.length_b   1.000
_cell.length_c   1.000
_cell.angle_alpha   90.00
_cell.angle_beta   90.00
_cell.angle_gamma   90.00
#
_symmetry.space_group_name_H-M   'P 1'
#
loop_
_entity.id
_entity.type
_entity.pdbx_description
1 polymer ?
#
loop_
_entity_poly.entity_id
_entity_poly.type
_entity_poly.pdbx_seq_one_letter_code
_entity_poly.pdbx_strand_id
1 'polypeptide(L)'
;MPQSDGMMMTTSQASEPSFFSALFDVSFSNFVTNRIIKVLYILALIGVTIGALVFLVTGLTQGGGAALLALIVAPLYFLLGLIYIRVLLEVIIVLFRIGENTAVMAEAMQRGGGFSTPNPASPPPPPPHGPTTRTDPQPPA
;
A
#
# COMPACT_ATOMS: atom_id res chain seq x y z
N MET A 1 -15.98 -18.71 53.93
CA MET A 1 -15.13 -19.10 52.78
C MET A 1 -16.03 -19.82 51.77
N PRO A 2 -15.93 -19.64 50.44
CA PRO A 2 -14.87 -18.93 49.68
C PRO A 2 -15.33 -18.02 48.50
N GLN A 3 -14.39 -17.14 48.09
CA GLN A 3 -13.99 -16.73 46.73
C GLN A 3 -15.01 -16.22 45.69
N SER A 4 -14.76 -15.02 45.17
CA SER A 4 -14.00 -14.92 43.90
C SER A 4 -13.48 -13.50 43.72
N ASP A 5 -12.15 -13.44 43.69
CA ASP A 5 -11.34 -12.29 43.34
C ASP A 5 -11.92 -11.49 42.17
N GLY A 6 -12.07 -10.19 42.39
CA GLY A 6 -12.16 -9.20 41.32
C GLY A 6 -10.86 -9.24 40.53
N MET A 7 -10.78 -10.16 39.58
CA MET A 7 -9.70 -10.29 38.63
C MET A 7 -9.69 -9.05 37.74
N MET A 8 -8.90 -8.06 38.14
CA MET A 8 -8.52 -6.95 37.30
C MET A 8 -7.86 -7.53 36.05
N MET A 9 -8.60 -7.59 34.95
CA MET A 9 -8.02 -7.75 33.63
C MET A 9 -7.27 -6.46 33.33
N THR A 10 -6.01 -6.41 33.74
CA THR A 10 -5.06 -5.45 33.20
C THR A 10 -4.93 -5.80 31.72
N THR A 11 -5.68 -5.09 30.89
CA THR A 11 -5.49 -5.14 29.45
C THR A 11 -4.07 -4.69 29.18
N SER A 12 -3.19 -5.66 28.93
CA SER A 12 -1.82 -5.41 28.51
C SER A 12 -1.93 -4.64 27.19
N GLN A 13 -1.76 -3.32 27.26
CA GLN A 13 -1.60 -2.49 26.08
C GLN A 13 -0.33 -2.96 25.37
N ALA A 14 -0.51 -3.79 24.35
CA ALA A 14 0.54 -4.07 23.38
C ALA A 14 0.95 -2.72 22.77
N SER A 15 2.10 -2.22 23.19
CA SER A 15 2.72 -1.02 22.66
C SER A 15 3.06 -1.27 21.20
N GLU A 16 2.26 -0.70 20.29
CA GLU A 16 2.57 -0.75 18.87
C GLU A 16 3.98 -0.19 18.62
N PRO A 17 4.81 -0.86 17.81
CA PRO A 17 6.18 -0.43 17.59
C PRO A 17 6.21 0.98 17.00
N SER A 18 6.92 1.88 17.68
CA SER A 18 7.13 3.25 17.24
C SER A 18 7.68 3.29 15.81
N PHE A 19 7.19 4.23 15.00
CA PHE A 19 7.55 4.41 13.58
C PHE A 19 9.07 4.41 13.32
N PHE A 20 9.86 4.97 14.24
CA PHE A 20 11.31 4.97 14.17
C PHE A 20 11.94 3.58 14.39
N SER A 21 11.36 2.75 15.26
CA SER A 21 11.81 1.37 15.45
C SER A 21 11.53 0.52 14.22
N ALA A 22 10.41 0.77 13.53
CA ALA A 22 10.09 0.10 12.27
C ALA A 22 10.97 0.57 11.09
N LEU A 23 11.47 1.82 11.12
CA LEU A 23 12.43 2.35 10.13
C LEU A 23 13.82 1.72 10.24
N PHE A 24 14.26 1.36 11.44
CA PHE A 24 15.54 0.67 11.69
C PHE A 24 15.38 -0.86 11.82
N ASP A 25 14.22 -1.40 11.45
CA ASP A 25 13.99 -2.84 11.48
C ASP A 25 14.68 -3.53 10.30
N VAL A 26 15.90 -4.03 10.55
CA VAL A 26 16.72 -4.79 9.60
C VAL A 26 16.10 -6.14 9.19
N SER A 27 15.01 -6.56 9.85
CA SER A 27 14.31 -7.82 9.60
C SER A 27 13.22 -7.71 8.51
N PHE A 28 12.79 -6.49 8.13
CA PHE A 28 11.73 -6.23 7.14
C PHE A 28 10.43 -7.04 7.34
N SER A 29 10.12 -7.45 8.56
CA SER A 29 9.03 -8.40 8.87
C SER A 29 7.63 -7.75 8.74
N ASN A 30 7.54 -6.43 8.90
CA ASN A 30 6.30 -5.68 8.74
C ASN A 30 6.28 -4.94 7.40
N PHE A 31 5.23 -5.11 6.60
CA PHE A 31 4.94 -4.36 5.37
C PHE A 31 4.62 -2.87 5.66
N VAL A 32 5.54 -2.15 6.30
CA VAL A 32 5.47 -0.70 6.59
C VAL A 32 5.88 0.12 5.36
N THR A 33 6.15 -0.56 4.26
CA THR A 33 6.70 -0.03 3.01
C THR A 33 6.03 1.25 2.54
N ASN A 34 4.69 1.29 2.53
CA ASN A 34 3.95 2.45 2.04
C ASN A 34 4.11 3.69 2.96
N ARG A 35 4.41 3.47 4.25
CA ARG A 35 4.69 4.54 5.22
C ARG A 35 6.14 5.02 5.11
N ILE A 36 7.10 4.11 4.87
CA ILE A 36 8.53 4.42 4.71
C ILE A 36 8.78 5.25 3.45
N ILE A 37 8.08 4.94 2.34
CA ILE A 37 8.22 5.67 1.07
C ILE A 37 7.94 7.17 1.22
N LYS A 38 6.93 7.56 2.02
CA LYS A 38 6.63 8.97 2.29
C LYS A 38 7.80 9.68 2.98
N VAL A 39 8.46 9.01 3.91
CA VAL A 39 9.64 9.56 4.60
C VAL A 39 10.85 9.61 3.67
N LEU A 40 11.08 8.58 2.86
CA LEU A 40 12.12 8.58 1.84
C LEU A 40 11.94 9.74 0.85
N TYR A 41 10.70 10.04 0.43
CA TYR A 41 10.43 11.21 -0.40
C TYR A 41 10.87 12.51 0.25
N ILE A 42 10.46 12.73 1.52
CA ILE A 42 10.79 13.96 2.24
C ILE A 42 12.31 14.08 2.43
N LEU A 43 12.99 13.00 2.82
CA LEU A 43 14.44 12.98 2.98
C LEU A 43 15.17 13.24 1.66
N ALA A 44 14.75 12.60 0.57
CA ALA A 44 15.35 12.80 -0.74
C ALA A 44 15.10 14.21 -1.28
N LEU A 45 13.90 14.76 -1.07
CA LEU A 45 13.56 16.14 -1.42
C LEU A 45 14.46 17.14 -0.68
N ILE A 46 14.62 16.97 0.64
CA ILE A 46 15.52 17.79 1.46
C ILE A 46 16.96 17.65 0.94
N GLY A 47 17.41 16.42 0.67
CA GLY A 47 18.75 16.15 0.14
C GLY A 47 19.03 16.83 -1.19
N VAL A 48 18.12 16.74 -2.17
CA VAL A 48 18.28 17.41 -3.47
C VAL A 48 18.22 18.92 -3.32
N THR A 49 17.35 19.44 -2.45
CA THR A 49 17.27 20.87 -2.15
C THR A 49 18.58 21.39 -1.58
N ILE A 50 19.09 20.75 -0.52
CA ILE A 50 20.36 21.11 0.12
C ILE A 50 21.52 20.97 -0.88
N GLY A 51 21.57 19.87 -1.63
CA GLY A 51 22.60 19.65 -2.64
C GLY A 51 22.63 20.75 -3.71
N ALA A 52 21.46 21.14 -4.21
CA ALA A 52 21.34 22.24 -5.18
C ALA A 52 21.79 23.59 -4.58
N LEU A 53 21.41 23.88 -3.32
CA LEU A 53 21.83 25.07 -2.58
C LEU A 53 23.35 25.10 -2.36
N VAL A 54 23.95 24.00 -1.92
CA VAL A 54 25.41 23.90 -1.73
C VAL A 54 26.13 24.09 -3.06
N PHE A 55 25.67 23.43 -4.13
CA PHE A 55 26.24 23.60 -5.46
C PHE A 55 26.13 25.05 -5.96
N LEU A 56 24.99 25.69 -5.74
CA LEU A 56 24.79 27.10 -6.10
C LEU A 56 25.75 28.02 -5.33
N VAL A 57 25.79 27.91 -4.00
CA VAL A 57 26.64 28.77 -3.16
C VAL A 57 28.11 28.57 -3.48
N THR A 58 28.57 27.33 -3.65
CA THR A 58 29.97 27.03 -4.00
C THR A 58 30.37 27.56 -5.37
N GLY A 59 29.47 27.54 -6.36
CA GLY A 59 29.74 28.17 -7.65
C GLY A 59 29.77 29.69 -7.57
N LEU A 60 28.87 30.30 -6.79
CA LEU A 60 28.85 31.74 -6.58
C LEU A 60 30.10 32.25 -5.85
N THR A 61 30.63 31.51 -4.87
CA THR A 61 31.86 31.91 -4.15
C THR A 61 33.13 31.78 -4.98
N GLN A 62 33.16 30.90 -5.99
CA GLN A 62 34.27 30.83 -6.94
C GLN A 62 34.29 31.99 -7.95
N GLY A 63 33.11 32.58 -8.24
CA GLY A 63 32.99 33.71 -9.15
C GLY A 63 33.18 33.36 -10.64
N GLY A 64 33.26 34.40 -11.48
CA GLY A 64 33.53 34.27 -12.92
C GLY A 64 32.56 33.33 -13.65
N GLY A 65 33.09 32.46 -14.50
CA GLY A 65 32.30 31.48 -15.26
C GLY A 65 31.63 30.41 -14.38
N ALA A 66 32.21 30.08 -13.22
CA ALA A 66 31.64 29.10 -12.30
C ALA A 66 30.33 29.61 -11.68
N ALA A 67 30.25 30.90 -11.34
CA ALA A 67 29.04 31.53 -10.84
C ALA A 67 27.90 31.51 -11.87
N LEU A 68 28.21 31.81 -13.14
CA LEU A 68 27.23 31.76 -14.24
C LEU A 68 26.74 30.33 -14.49
N LEU A 69 27.64 29.34 -14.51
CA LEU A 69 27.27 27.94 -14.65
C LEU A 69 26.40 27.48 -13.49
N ALA A 70 26.75 27.82 -12.25
CA ALA A 70 25.96 27.42 -11.09
C ALA A 70 24.55 27.98 -11.12
N LEU A 71 24.36 29.21 -11.60
CA LEU A 71 23.05 29.86 -11.71
C LEU A 71 22.10 29.15 -12.69
N ILE A 72 22.63 28.48 -13.70
CA ILE A 72 21.87 27.72 -14.71
C ILE A 72 21.75 26.24 -14.30
N VAL A 73 22.83 25.64 -13.84
CA VAL A 73 22.92 24.20 -13.55
C VAL A 73 22.26 23.86 -12.22
N ALA A 74 22.32 24.70 -11.19
CA ALA A 74 21.67 24.43 -9.91
C ALA A 74 20.14 24.25 -10.02
N PRO A 75 19.37 25.17 -10.66
CA PRO A 75 17.92 24.97 -10.82
C PRO A 75 17.60 23.79 -11.74
N LEU A 76 18.42 23.54 -12.76
CA LEU A 76 18.26 22.37 -13.62
C LEU A 76 18.48 21.07 -12.85
N TYR A 77 19.55 20.98 -12.06
CA TYR A 77 19.85 19.85 -11.17
C TYR A 77 18.71 19.63 -10.17
N PHE A 78 18.20 20.68 -9.54
CA PHE A 78 17.07 20.59 -8.62
C PHE A 78 15.82 20.03 -9.31
N LEU A 79 15.47 20.56 -10.49
CA LEU A 79 14.30 20.13 -11.25
C LEU A 79 14.43 18.67 -11.70
N LEU A 80 15.56 18.30 -12.31
CA LEU A 80 15.82 16.92 -12.74
C LEU A 80 15.84 15.97 -11.54
N GLY A 81 16.47 16.36 -10.44
CA GLY A 81 16.49 15.59 -9.20
C GLY A 81 15.09 15.35 -8.64
N LEU A 82 14.22 16.36 -8.66
CA LEU A 82 12.83 16.25 -8.21
C LEU A 82 12.03 15.30 -9.11
N ILE A 83 12.15 15.43 -10.43
CA ILE A 83 11.50 14.55 -11.40
C ILE A 83 12.00 13.11 -11.22
N TYR A 84 13.32 12.93 -11.08
CA TYR A 84 13.93 11.63 -10.87
C TYR A 84 13.39 10.95 -9.61
N ILE A 85 13.39 11.65 -8.46
CA ILE A 85 12.84 11.14 -7.20
C ILE A 85 11.36 10.78 -7.36
N ARG A 86 10.57 11.59 -8.06
CA ARG A 86 9.15 11.33 -8.32
C ARG A 86 8.94 10.03 -9.09
N VAL A 87 9.61 9.87 -10.22
CA VAL A 87 9.50 8.68 -11.06
C VAL A 87 9.99 7.45 -10.31
N LEU A 88 11.13 7.54 -9.62
CA LEU A 88 11.70 6.44 -8.87
C LEU A 88 10.74 5.95 -7.77
N LEU A 89 10.19 6.86 -6.97
CA LEU A 89 9.24 6.49 -5.90
C LEU A 89 7.91 5.99 -6.46
N GLU A 90 7.44 6.53 -7.58
CA GLU A 90 6.24 6.05 -8.24
C GLU A 90 6.41 4.60 -8.70
N VAL A 91 7.52 4.27 -9.34
CA VAL A 91 7.86 2.89 -9.72
C VAL A 91 7.91 1.99 -8.49
N ILE A 92 8.57 2.41 -7.41
CA ILE A 92 8.65 1.64 -6.17
C ILE A 92 7.25 1.39 -5.58
N ILE A 93 6.40 2.41 -5.46
CA ILE A 93 5.02 2.27 -4.96
C ILE A 93 4.20 1.32 -5.83
N VAL A 94 4.32 1.45 -7.15
CA VAL A 94 3.58 0.60 -8.11
C VAL A 94 3.98 -0.86 -7.94
N LEU A 95 5.28 -1.16 -7.82
CA LEU A 95 5.75 -2.53 -7.57
C LEU A 95 5.16 -3.12 -6.29
N PHE A 96 5.13 -2.35 -5.20
CA PHE A 96 4.53 -2.80 -3.95
C PHE A 96 3.02 -3.00 -4.05
N ARG A 97 2.29 -2.11 -4.73
CA ARG A 97 0.86 -2.27 -5.00
C ARG A 97 0.54 -3.54 -5.78
N ILE A 98 1.39 -3.93 -6.73
CA ILE A 98 1.23 -5.18 -7.49
C ILE A 98 1.37 -6.40 -6.56
N GLY A 99 2.35 -6.36 -5.64
CA GLY A 99 2.52 -7.40 -4.62
C GLY A 99 1.30 -7.53 -3.69
N GLU A 100 0.79 -6.41 -3.17
CA GLU A 100 -0.41 -6.39 -2.33
C GLU A 100 -1.66 -6.92 -3.06
N ASN A 101 -1.86 -6.52 -4.32
CA ASN A 101 -3.01 -6.95 -5.11
C ASN A 101 -3.01 -8.46 -5.39
N THR A 102 -1.83 -9.06 -5.54
CA THR A 102 -1.70 -10.51 -5.79
C THR A 102 -2.14 -11.33 -4.56
N ALA A 103 -1.84 -10.85 -3.35
CA ALA A 103 -2.28 -11.51 -2.11
C ALA A 103 -3.82 -11.55 -1.98
N VAL A 104 -4.49 -10.45 -2.35
CA VAL A 104 -5.96 -10.36 -2.34
C VAL A 104 -6.59 -11.33 -3.36
N MET A 105 -6.02 -11.46 -4.55
CA MET A 105 -6.54 -12.38 -5.57
C MET A 105 -6.39 -13.85 -5.15
N ALA A 106 -5.31 -14.22 -4.45
CA ALA A 106 -5.12 -15.57 -3.92
C ALA A 106 -6.18 -15.92 -2.84
N GLU A 107 -6.51 -14.98 -1.96
CA GLU A 107 -7.54 -15.17 -0.93
C GLU A 107 -8.96 -15.19 -1.53
N ALA A 108 -9.22 -14.34 -2.53
CA ALA A 108 -10.49 -14.34 -3.28
C ALA A 108 -10.69 -15.66 -4.04
N MET A 109 -9.63 -16.27 -4.58
CA MET A 109 -9.67 -17.58 -5.22
C MET A 109 -9.92 -18.72 -4.22
N GLN A 110 -9.42 -18.62 -2.99
CA GLN A 110 -9.74 -19.60 -1.93
C GLN A 110 -11.20 -19.48 -1.44
N ARG A 111 -11.76 -18.26 -1.37
CA ARG A 111 -13.18 -18.06 -1.04
C ARG A 111 -14.13 -18.38 -2.18
N GLY A 112 -13.72 -18.20 -3.44
CA GLY A 112 -14.54 -18.46 -4.62
C GLY A 112 -14.36 -19.86 -5.24
N GLY A 113 -13.30 -20.59 -4.85
CA GLY A 113 -12.84 -21.83 -5.48
C GLY A 113 -12.90 -23.06 -4.57
N GLY A 114 -13.74 -23.06 -3.55
CA GLY A 114 -14.12 -24.30 -2.90
C GLY A 114 -14.85 -25.18 -3.92
N PHE A 115 -14.17 -26.18 -4.48
CA PHE A 115 -14.84 -27.35 -5.05
C PHE A 115 -15.63 -27.95 -3.90
N SER A 116 -16.92 -27.58 -3.79
CA SER A 116 -17.88 -28.32 -3.00
C SER A 116 -17.94 -29.69 -3.65
N THR A 117 -17.20 -30.67 -3.13
CA THR A 117 -17.44 -32.06 -3.48
C THR A 117 -18.92 -32.28 -3.19
N PRO A 118 -19.74 -32.70 -4.17
CA PRO A 118 -21.12 -33.04 -3.89
C PRO A 118 -21.12 -34.03 -2.74
N ASN A 119 -21.72 -33.65 -1.61
CA ASN A 119 -21.86 -34.55 -0.48
C ASN A 119 -22.61 -35.79 -0.99
N PRO A 120 -22.03 -37.00 -1.00
CA PRO A 120 -22.71 -38.18 -1.52
C PRO A 120 -23.99 -38.53 -0.72
N ALA A 121 -24.18 -37.92 0.45
CA ALA A 121 -25.37 -38.04 1.27
C ALA A 121 -26.44 -36.95 1.03
N SER A 122 -26.21 -35.94 0.17
CA SER A 122 -27.26 -34.98 -0.17
C SER A 122 -28.25 -35.61 -1.16
N PRO A 123 -29.57 -35.56 -0.90
CA PRO A 123 -30.57 -36.06 -1.84
C PRO A 123 -30.44 -35.33 -3.18
N PRO A 124 -30.70 -36.02 -4.31
CA PRO A 124 -30.59 -35.40 -5.62
C PRO A 124 -31.50 -34.16 -5.69
N PRO A 125 -31.06 -33.08 -6.34
CA PRO A 125 -31.88 -31.89 -6.48
C PRO A 125 -33.20 -32.26 -7.19
N PRO A 126 -34.33 -31.65 -6.78
CA PRO A 126 -35.62 -31.93 -7.40
C PRO A 126 -35.54 -31.62 -8.90
N PRO A 127 -36.20 -32.42 -9.76
CA PRO A 127 -36.21 -32.17 -11.19
C PRO A 127 -36.75 -30.75 -11.46
N PRO A 128 -36.19 -30.04 -12.45
CA PRO A 128 -36.67 -28.71 -12.81
C PRO A 128 -38.18 -28.75 -13.03
N HIS A 129 -38.93 -27.92 -12.31
CA HIS A 129 -40.34 -27.74 -12.62
C HIS A 129 -40.43 -27.26 -14.06
N GLY A 130 -41.11 -28.03 -14.91
CA GLY A 130 -41.36 -27.66 -16.30
C GLY A 130 -42.03 -26.29 -16.39
N PRO A 131 -42.03 -25.65 -17.57
CA PRO A 131 -42.60 -24.32 -17.75
C PRO A 131 -44.01 -24.29 -17.14
N THR A 132 -44.18 -23.46 -16.12
CA THR A 132 -45.49 -23.21 -15.53
C THR A 132 -46.34 -22.57 -16.60
N THR A 133 -47.27 -23.34 -17.18
CA THR A 133 -48.27 -22.82 -18.09
C THR A 133 -49.10 -21.82 -17.29
N ARG A 134 -48.77 -20.53 -17.42
CA ARG A 134 -49.56 -19.44 -16.87
C ARG A 134 -50.88 -19.44 -17.63
N THR A 135 -51.90 -20.10 -17.08
CA THR A 135 -53.28 -19.95 -17.55
C THR A 135 -53.75 -18.57 -17.12
N ASP A 136 -53.49 -17.57 -17.95
CA ASP A 136 -54.11 -16.26 -17.78
C ASP A 136 -55.62 -16.42 -18.07
N PRO A 137 -56.51 -15.94 -17.18
CA PRO A 137 -57.96 -15.99 -17.41
C PRO A 137 -58.33 -15.18 -18.65
N GLN A 138 -58.99 -15.83 -19.60
CA GLN A 138 -59.54 -15.20 -20.80
C GLN A 138 -60.66 -14.22 -20.39
N PRO A 139 -60.61 -12.94 -20.80
CA PRO A 139 -61.64 -11.97 -20.45
C PRO A 139 -62.95 -12.29 -21.18
N PRO A 140 -64.12 -12.13 -20.52
CA PRO A 140 -65.42 -12.35 -21.15
C PRO A 140 -65.70 -11.29 -22.22
N ALA A 141 -66.33 -11.76 -23.30
CA ALA A 141 -66.74 -10.97 -24.47
C ALA A 141 -67.86 -9.98 -24.18
#